data_AF-A0A160TM63-F1
#
_entry.id   AF-A0A160TM63-F1
#
_cell.length_a   1.000
_cell.length_b   1.000
_cell.length_c   1.000
_cell.angle_alpha   90.00
_cell.angle_beta   90.00
_cell.angle_gamma   90.00
#
_symmetry.space_group_name_H-M   'P 1'
#
loop_
_entity.id
_entity.type
_entity.pdbx_description
1 polymer ?
#
loop_
_entity_poly.entity_id
_entity_poly.type
_entity_poly.pdbx_seq_one_letter_code
_entity_poly.pdbx_strand_id
1 'polypeptide(L)'
;MLITWGLFFLFFLAIGGFSFDGFIHQLNNFTTRYVAADQARTGAFLNIFAIAHMILSAAIITFRRDRILPDRTQEGTRDHG
;
A
#
# COMPACT_ATOMS: atom_id res chain seq x y z
N MET A 1 -3.88 8.55 1.50
CA MET A 1 -3.35 8.73 0.13
C MET A 1 -1.84 8.88 0.09
N LEU A 2 -1.18 9.75 0.89
CA LEU A 2 0.30 9.81 0.93
C LEU A 2 0.98 8.52 1.45
N ILE A 3 0.40 7.87 2.46
CA ILE A 3 0.96 6.63 3.05
C ILE A 3 0.99 5.48 2.04
N THR A 4 -0.03 5.36 1.18
CA THR A 4 -0.08 4.31 0.17
C THR A 4 1.01 4.52 -0.88
N TRP A 5 1.25 5.76 -1.31
CA TRP A 5 2.38 6.08 -2.19
C TRP A 5 3.74 5.78 -1.54
N GLY A 6 3.90 6.10 -0.26
CA GLY A 6 5.10 5.74 0.51
C GLY A 6 5.33 4.23 0.57
N LEU A 7 4.27 3.43 0.72
CA LEU A 7 4.37 1.97 0.70
C LEU A 7 4.67 1.41 -0.69
N PHE A 8 4.17 2.02 -1.76
CA PHE A 8 4.60 1.64 -3.11
C PHE A 8 6.08 1.90 -3.30
N PHE A 9 6.56 3.08 -2.89
CA PHE A 9 7.99 3.38 -2.90
C PHE A 9 8.79 2.33 -2.11
N LEU A 10 8.38 2.03 -0.86
CA LEU A 10 9.04 1.02 -0.02
C LEU A 10 8.96 -0.39 -0.60
N PHE A 11 7.85 -0.74 -1.28
CA PHE A 11 7.70 -2.04 -1.95
C PHE A 11 8.71 -2.18 -3.10
N PHE A 12 8.75 -1.20 -4.01
CA PHE A 12 9.72 -1.18 -5.11
C PHE A 12 11.16 -1.14 -4.60
N LEU A 13 11.41 -0.42 -3.51
CA LEU A 13 12.71 -0.37 -2.85
C LEU A 13 13.09 -1.74 -2.26
N ALA A 14 12.16 -2.43 -1.60
CA ALA A 14 12.39 -3.75 -1.02
C ALA A 14 12.69 -4.82 -2.08
N ILE A 15 11.90 -4.89 -3.17
CA ILE A 15 12.16 -5.82 -4.28
C ILE A 15 13.38 -5.40 -5.12
N GLY A 16 13.82 -4.15 -5.00
CA GLY A 16 15.08 -3.61 -5.53
C GLY A 16 16.30 -3.84 -4.62
N GLY A 17 16.18 -4.70 -3.60
CA GLY A 17 17.29 -5.01 -2.68
C GLY A 17 17.66 -3.85 -1.75
N PHE A 18 16.71 -2.98 -1.41
CA PHE A 18 16.90 -1.77 -0.61
C PHE A 18 17.92 -0.77 -1.18
N SER A 19 18.11 -0.81 -2.51
CA SER A 19 19.01 0.10 -3.23
C SER A 19 18.22 1.02 -4.16
N PHE A 20 18.72 2.24 -4.36
CA PHE A 20 18.12 3.18 -5.31
C PHE A 20 18.22 2.67 -6.76
N ASP A 21 19.35 2.05 -7.12
CA ASP A 21 19.55 1.43 -8.44
C ASP A 21 18.50 0.34 -8.69
N GLY A 22 18.34 -0.59 -7.75
CA GLY A 22 17.35 -1.64 -7.85
C GLY A 22 15.91 -1.12 -7.85
N PHE A 23 15.61 -0.05 -7.10
CA PHE A 23 14.31 0.63 -7.17
C PHE A 23 14.02 1.14 -8.60
N ILE A 24 14.98 1.85 -9.21
CA ILE A 24 14.86 2.37 -10.58
C ILE A 24 14.75 1.23 -11.59
N HIS A 25 15.50 0.14 -11.40
CA HIS A 25 15.42 -1.05 -12.23
C HIS A 25 14.00 -1.66 -12.23
N GLN A 26 13.39 -1.77 -11.05
CA GLN A 26 12.05 -2.34 -10.89
C GLN A 26 10.97 -1.40 -11.45
N LEU A 27 11.13 -0.08 -11.30
CA LEU A 27 10.27 0.90 -11.96
C LEU A 27 10.37 0.83 -13.49
N ASN A 28 11.59 0.66 -14.03
CA ASN A 28 11.80 0.52 -15.46
C ASN A 28 11.15 -0.76 -16.00
N ASN A 29 11.25 -1.86 -15.26
CA ASN A 29 10.58 -3.12 -15.59
C ASN A 29 9.05 -2.94 -15.64
N PHE A 30 8.50 -2.28 -14.63
CA PHE A 30 7.07 -1.99 -14.55
C PHE A 30 6.59 -1.10 -15.72
N THR A 31 7.32 -0.01 -15.99
CA THR A 31 6.99 0.92 -17.07
C THR A 31 7.10 0.27 -18.43
N THR A 32 8.15 -0.51 -18.66
CA THR A 32 8.34 -1.25 -19.93
C THR A 32 7.18 -2.22 -20.17
N ARG A 33 6.73 -2.95 -19.14
CA ARG A 33 5.57 -3.85 -19.24
C ARG A 33 4.26 -3.11 -19.46
N TYR A 34 4.11 -1.92 -18.88
CA TYR A 34 2.95 -1.06 -19.11
C TYR A 34 2.90 -0.55 -20.56
N VAL A 35 4.03 -0.05 -21.08
CA VAL A 35 4.14 0.48 -22.45
C VAL A 35 4.02 -0.62 -23.50
N ALA A 36 4.56 -1.81 -23.22
CA ALA A 36 4.46 -2.96 -24.12
C ALA A 36 3.06 -3.63 -24.12
N ALA A 37 2.22 -3.32 -23.13
CA ALA A 37 0.84 -3.78 -23.14
C ALA A 37 0.03 -2.98 -24.17
N ASP A 38 -0.41 -3.66 -25.23
CA ASP A 38 -1.36 -3.10 -26.20
C ASP A 38 -2.62 -2.53 -25.51
N GLN A 39 -3.30 -1.55 -26.12
CA GLN A 39 -4.36 -0.76 -25.46
C GLN A 39 -5.49 -1.63 -24.88
N ALA A 40 -5.74 -2.81 -25.45
CA ALA A 40 -6.71 -3.77 -24.94
C ALA A 40 -6.34 -4.40 -23.58
N ARG A 41 -5.05 -4.40 -23.20
CA ARG A 41 -4.52 -5.09 -22.00
C ARG A 41 -4.04 -4.13 -20.92
N THR A 42 -3.90 -2.84 -21.24
CA THR A 42 -3.58 -1.78 -20.26
C THR A 42 -4.58 -1.77 -19.10
N GLY A 43 -5.87 -1.99 -19.37
CA GLY A 43 -6.90 -2.07 -18.33
C GLY A 43 -6.66 -3.21 -17.33
N ALA A 44 -6.26 -4.39 -17.81
CA ALA A 44 -5.94 -5.53 -16.93
C ALA A 44 -4.70 -5.23 -16.06
N PHE A 45 -3.70 -4.56 -16.63
CA PHE A 45 -2.51 -4.14 -15.89
C PHE A 45 -2.86 -3.14 -14.78
N LEU A 46 -3.67 -2.12 -15.09
CA LEU A 46 -4.14 -1.15 -14.11
C LEU A 46 -5.02 -1.80 -13.03
N ASN A 47 -5.84 -2.79 -13.38
CA ASN A 47 -6.63 -3.54 -12.41
C ASN A 47 -5.74 -4.30 -11.42
N ILE A 48 -4.67 -4.96 -11.89
CA ILE A 48 -3.72 -5.65 -11.00
C ILE A 48 -3.06 -4.64 -10.04
N PHE A 49 -2.65 -3.49 -10.56
CA PHE A 49 -2.06 -2.42 -9.75
C PHE A 49 -3.05 -1.84 -8.72
N ALA A 50 -4.31 -1.66 -9.10
CA ALA A 50 -5.38 -1.20 -8.22
C ALA A 50 -5.70 -2.23 -7.13
N ILE A 51 -5.73 -3.52 -7.46
CA ILE A 51 -5.94 -4.61 -6.48
C ILE A 51 -4.78 -4.63 -5.47
N ALA A 52 -3.53 -4.51 -5.93
CA ALA A 52 -2.37 -4.42 -5.03
C ALA A 52 -2.47 -3.20 -4.09
N HIS A 53 -2.91 -2.05 -4.62
CA HIS A 53 -3.21 -0.86 -3.81
C HIS A 53 -4.28 -1.12 -2.75
N MET A 54 -5.38 -1.80 -3.10
CA MET A 54 -6.45 -2.10 -2.17
C MET A 54 -6.01 -3.07 -1.07
N ILE A 55 -5.23 -4.10 -1.41
CA ILE A 55 -4.68 -5.05 -0.44
C ILE A 55 -3.76 -4.33 0.56
N LEU A 56 -2.82 -3.51 0.08
CA LEU A 56 -1.93 -2.73 0.94
C LEU A 56 -2.73 -1.77 1.84
N SER A 57 -3.73 -1.09 1.28
CA SER A 57 -4.60 -0.18 2.04
C SER A 57 -5.37 -0.92 3.13
N ALA A 58 -5.96 -2.07 2.82
CA ALA A 58 -6.68 -2.91 3.77
C ALA A 58 -5.76 -3.45 4.88
N ALA A 59 -4.53 -3.85 4.53
CA ALA A 59 -3.53 -4.29 5.49
C ALA A 59 -3.17 -3.16 6.47
N ILE A 60 -2.91 -1.95 5.99
CA ILE A 60 -2.64 -0.78 6.84
C ILE A 60 -3.81 -0.49 7.77
N ILE A 61 -5.03 -0.49 7.25
CA ILE A 61 -6.24 -0.20 8.03
C ILE A 61 -6.40 -1.26 9.13
N THR A 62 -6.16 -2.52 8.81
CA THR A 62 -6.23 -3.63 9.77
C THR A 62 -5.16 -3.50 10.85
N PHE A 63 -3.89 -3.28 10.49
CA PHE A 63 -2.81 -3.11 11.47
C PHE A 63 -2.92 -1.81 12.27
N ARG A 64 -3.50 -0.76 11.71
CA ARG A 64 -3.77 0.48 12.44
C ARG A 64 -5.06 0.43 13.23
N ARG A 65 -5.93 -0.57 13.03
CA ARG A 65 -7.24 -0.66 13.67
C ARG A 65 -7.13 -0.56 15.19
N ASP A 66 -6.14 -1.24 15.76
CA ASP A 66 -5.89 -1.27 17.21
C ASP A 66 -5.35 0.06 17.77
N ARG A 67 -4.88 0.97 16.90
CA ARG A 67 -4.45 2.33 17.27
C ARG A 67 -5.48 3.42 16.90
N ILE A 68 -6.45 3.11 16.04
CA ILE A 68 -7.47 4.07 15.57
C ILE A 68 -8.74 3.98 16.42
N LEU A 69 -9.08 2.79 16.91
CA LEU A 69 -10.19 2.63 17.84
C LEU A 69 -9.65 2.86 19.26
N PRO A 70 -10.04 3.94 19.97
CA PRO A 70 -9.75 4.04 21.39
C PRO A 70 -10.36 2.82 22.09
N ASP A 71 -9.66 2.28 23.10
CA ASP A 71 -10.19 1.24 23.97
C ASP A 71 -11.59 1.64 24.41
N ARG A 72 -12.61 0.88 24.00
CA ARG A 72 -14.01 1.11 24.40
C ARG A 72 -14.27 0.71 25.86
N THR A 73 -13.27 0.88 26.71
CA THR A 73 -13.30 0.47 28.11
C THR A 73 -12.35 1.34 28.89
N GLN A 74 -12.83 2.51 29.30
CA GLN A 74 -12.67 3.00 30.69
C GLN A 74 -13.52 4.23 31.02
N GLU A 75 -14.56 4.56 30.24
CA GLU A 75 -15.55 5.56 30.62
C GLU A 75 -16.75 4.91 31.32
N GLY A 76 -16.45 4.12 32.36
CA GLY A 76 -17.44 3.45 33.21
C GLY A 76 -17.15 3.59 34.70
N THR A 77 -15.97 4.09 35.08
CA THR A 77 -15.68 4.41 36.49
C THR A 77 -16.04 5.87 36.75
N ARG A 78 -17.33 6.19 36.58
CA ARG A 78 -17.92 7.36 37.21
C ARG A 78 -18.08 7.02 38.69
N ASP A 79 -17.11 7.49 39.46
CA ASP A 79 -17.34 8.27 40.66
C ASP A 79 -18.82 8.37 41.07
N HIS A 80 -19.25 7.52 42.00
CA HIS A 80 -20.45 7.73 42.80
C HIS A 80 -20.29 7.04 44.16
N GLY A 81 -20.08 7.85 45.21
CA GLY A 81 -20.49 7.57 46.59
C GLY A 81 -19.42 7.00 47.50
#